data_AF-A0A6V8P8R4-F1
#
_entry.id   AF-A0A6V8P8R4-F1
#
_cell.length_a   1.000
_cell.length_b   1.000
_cell.length_c   1.000
_cell.angle_alpha   90.00
_cell.angle_beta   90.00
_cell.angle_gamma   90.00
#
_symmetry.space_group_name_H-M   'P 1'
#
loop_
_entity.id
_entity.type
_entity.pdbx_description
1 polymer ?
#
loop_
_entity_poly.entity_id
_entity_poly.type
_entity_poly.pdbx_seq_one_letter_code
_entity_poly.pdbx_strand_id
1 'polypeptide(L)' 'SVIIKGLRAMTDFEYEFQMAQINHKLYPEIETVFLVARPRYSFLSSSTVKEVAVYGGCLDDLVPEEIRGDIIRCFREKEF' A
#
# COMPACT_ATOMS: atom_id res chain seq x y z
N SER A 1 -3.31 23.02 -1.53
CA SER A 1 -3.15 21.69 -2.16
C SER A 1 -3.34 20.61 -1.11
N VAL A 2 -3.69 19.37 -1.48
CA VAL A 2 -4.02 18.32 -0.50
C VAL A 2 -3.29 17.02 -0.84
N ILE A 3 -2.74 16.35 0.19
CA ILE A 3 -2.18 15.00 0.13
C ILE A 3 -3.23 14.05 0.74
N ILE A 4 -3.58 12.99 0.02
CA ILE A 4 -4.51 11.95 0.52
C ILE A 4 -3.70 10.69 0.83
N LYS A 5 -3.86 10.15 2.04
CA LYS A 5 -3.19 8.91 2.47
C LYS A 5 -4.18 7.91 3.04
N GLY A 6 -3.99 6.63 2.73
CA GLY A 6 -4.77 5.54 3.30
C GLY A 6 -4.12 4.99 4.56
N LEU A 7 -4.90 4.68 5.60
CA LEU A 7 -4.45 3.98 6.80
C LEU A 7 -5.08 2.59 6.86
N ARG A 8 -4.28 1.53 6.92
CA ARG A 8 -4.81 0.14 7.00
C ARG A 8 -4.90 -0.36 8.42
N ALA A 9 -3.97 0.06 9.26
CA ALA A 9 -3.88 -0.30 10.67
C ALA A 9 -3.37 0.88 11.51
N MET A 10 -3.47 0.75 12.84
CA MET A 10 -2.91 1.74 13.77
C MET A 10 -1.40 1.91 13.61
N THR A 11 -0.68 0.87 13.17
CA THR A 11 0.76 0.94 12.91
C THR A 11 1.14 1.82 11.72
N ASP A 12 0.28 1.92 10.69
CA ASP A 12 0.51 2.87 9.59
C ASP A 12 0.39 4.32 10.08
N PHE A 13 -0.47 4.58 11.08
CA PHE A 13 -0.78 5.93 11.54
C PHE A 13 0.43 6.66 12.13
N GLU A 14 1.23 6.00 12.98
CA GLU A 14 2.35 6.68 13.65
C GLU A 14 3.37 7.24 12.65
N TYR A 15 3.79 6.39 11.70
CA TYR A 15 4.72 6.79 10.64
C TYR A 15 4.13 7.91 9.76
N GLU A 16 2.87 7.75 9.37
CA GLU A 16 2.20 8.67 8.48
C GLU A 16 1.89 10.03 9.12
N PHE A 17 1.55 10.02 10.40
CA PHE A 17 1.30 11.22 11.19
C PHE A 17 2.59 12.02 11.40
N GLN A 18 3.73 11.35 11.65
CA GLN A 18 5.02 12.01 11.73
C GLN A 18 5.36 12.72 10.41
N MET A 19 5.16 12.05 9.28
CA MET A 19 5.39 12.65 7.96
C MET A 19 4.46 13.83 7.68
N ALA A 20 3.19 13.74 8.06
CA ALA A 20 2.24 14.86 7.92
C ALA A 20 2.67 16.10 8.70
N GLN A 21 3.18 15.93 9.93
CA GLN A 21 3.69 17.05 10.72
C GLN A 21 4.92 17.72 10.07
N ILE A 22 5.84 16.91 9.53
CA ILE A 22 7.01 17.43 8.80
C ILE A 22 6.56 18.20 7.55
N ASN A 23 5.64 17.63 6.77
CA ASN A 23 5.10 18.28 5.58
C ASN A 23 4.40 19.60 5.92
N HIS A 24 3.57 19.63 6.97
CA HIS A 24 2.91 20.86 7.41
C HIS A 24 3.92 21.92 7.89
N LYS A 25 5.02 21.50 8.52
CA LYS A 25 6.09 22.41 8.94
C LYS A 25 6.83 23.03 7.76
N LEU A 26 7.06 22.26 6.70
CA LEU A 26 7.78 22.71 5.49
C LEU A 26 6.88 23.50 4.54
N TYR A 27 5.61 23.10 4.42
CA TYR A 27 4.62 23.64 3.48
C TYR A 27 3.26 23.77 4.19
N PRO A 28 3.03 24.85 4.95
CA PRO A 28 1.81 25.03 5.75
C PRO A 28 0.50 25.08 4.92
N GLU A 29 0.58 25.40 3.63
CA GLU A 29 -0.52 25.44 2.67
C GLU A 29 -0.94 24.06 2.13
N ILE A 30 -0.20 23.01 2.47
CA ILE A 30 -0.48 21.64 2.09
C ILE A 30 -1.09 20.89 3.28
N GLU A 31 -2.32 20.43 3.10
CA GLU A 31 -3.01 19.61 4.09
C GLU A 31 -2.84 18.12 3.79
N THR A 32 -2.74 17.30 4.83
CA THR A 32 -2.74 15.83 4.69
C THR A 32 -4.05 15.28 5.26
N VAL A 33 -4.81 14.55 4.43
CA VAL A 33 -6.06 13.91 4.80
C VAL A 33 -5.87 12.40 4.84
N PHE A 34 -6.25 11.79 5.96
CA PHE A 34 -6.19 10.34 6.16
C PHE A 34 -7.54 9.68 5.94
N LEU A 35 -7.56 8.62 5.14
CA LEU A 35 -8.73 7.77 4.90
C LEU A 35 -8.49 6.38 5.48
N VAL A 36 -9.37 5.91 6.34
CA VAL A 36 -9.26 4.58 6.93
C VAL A 36 -9.74 3.53 5.92
N ALA A 37 -8.89 2.53 5.65
CA ALA A 37 -9.24 1.43 4.78
C ALA A 37 -10.36 0.57 5.39
N ARG A 38 -11.20 -0.02 4.55
CA ARG A 38 -12.20 -1.00 5.03
C ARG A 38 -11.46 -2.19 5.67
N PRO A 39 -11.92 -2.73 6.81
CA PRO A 39 -11.26 -3.85 7.48
C PRO A 39 -10.98 -5.06 6.59
N ARG A 40 -11.85 -5.33 5.61
CA ARG A 40 -11.64 -6.42 4.63
C ARG A 40 -10.36 -6.27 3.79
N TYR A 41 -9.77 -5.08 3.69
CA TYR A 41 -8.55 -4.85 2.93
C TYR A 41 -7.34 -4.50 3.81
N SER A 42 -7.48 -4.57 5.15
CA SER A 42 -6.41 -4.17 6.07
C SER A 42 -5.18 -5.10 6.00
N PHE A 43 -5.38 -6.37 5.64
CA PHE A 43 -4.32 -7.35 5.48
C PHE A 43 -3.52 -7.19 4.17
N LEU A 44 -4.02 -6.39 3.23
CA LEU A 44 -3.42 -6.29 1.90
C LEU A 44 -2.24 -5.31 1.93
N SER A 45 -1.09 -5.77 1.44
CA SER A 45 0.06 -4.92 1.19
C SER A 45 0.75 -5.34 -0.10
N SER A 46 1.36 -4.39 -0.81
CA SER A 46 2.16 -4.71 -1.99
C SER A 46 3.30 -5.68 -1.67
N SER A 47 3.87 -5.63 -0.47
CA SER A 47 4.89 -6.59 -0.03
C SER A 47 4.34 -8.00 0.06
N THR A 48 3.18 -8.17 0.69
CA THR A 48 2.49 -9.47 0.81
C THR A 48 2.09 -10.01 -0.57
N VAL A 49 1.51 -9.17 -1.44
CA VAL A 49 1.15 -9.58 -2.81
C VAL A 49 2.37 -10.06 -3.61
N LYS A 50 3.49 -9.34 -3.50
CA LYS A 50 4.75 -9.72 -4.16
C LYS A 50 5.29 -11.03 -3.61
N GLU A 51 5.24 -11.24 -2.30
CA GLU A 51 5.68 -12.47 -1.66
C GLU A 51 4.86 -13.68 -2.13
N VAL A 52 3.52 -13.55 -2.16
CA VAL A 52 2.64 -14.58 -2.72
C VAL A 52 2.99 -14.87 -4.18
N ALA A 53 3.26 -13.83 -4.98
CA ALA A 53 3.65 -13.99 -6.37
C ALA A 53 5.01 -14.71 -6.55
N VAL A 54 6.01 -14.38 -5.73
CA VAL A 54 7.34 -15.03 -5.73
C VAL A 54 7.23 -16.52 -5.44
N TYR A 55 6.40 -16.89 -4.47
CA TYR A 55 6.20 -18.31 -4.10
C TYR A 55 5.16 -19.04 -4.95
N GLY A 56 4.67 -18.43 -6.04
CA GLY A 56 3.71 -19.06 -6.96
C GLY A 56 2.31 -19.26 -6.36
N GLY A 57 1.95 -18.51 -5.32
CA GLY A 57 0.62 -18.54 -4.72
C GLY A 57 -0.44 -17.85 -5.56
N CYS A 58 -1.72 -18.04 -5.18
CA CYS A 58 -2.87 -17.48 -5.88
C CYS A 58 -3.01 -15.97 -5.60
N LEU A 59 -3.25 -15.18 -6.65
CA LEU A 59 -3.45 -13.73 -6.58
C LEU A 59 -4.90 -13.30 -6.81
N ASP A 60 -5.83 -14.25 -6.88
CA ASP A 60 -7.25 -13.97 -7.04
C ASP A 60 -7.77 -13.13 -5.87
N ASP A 61 -8.59 -12.12 -6.17
CA ASP A 61 -9.13 -11.13 -5.22
C ASP A 61 -8.09 -10.30 -4.44
N LEU A 62 -6.78 -10.49 -4.68
CA LEU A 62 -5.72 -9.67 -4.06
C LEU A 62 -5.35 -8.46 -4.92
N VAL A 63 -5.56 -8.55 -6.24
CA VAL A 63 -5.27 -7.49 -7.20
C VAL A 63 -6.30 -7.45 -8.32
N PRO A 64 -6.52 -6.30 -8.97
CA PRO A 64 -7.29 -6.22 -10.20
C PRO A 64 -6.77 -7.21 -11.27
N GLU A 65 -7.69 -7.76 -12.07
CA GLU A 65 -7.37 -8.77 -13.08
C GLU A 65 -6.37 -8.24 -14.11
N GLU A 66 -6.52 -6.96 -14.48
CA GLU A 66 -5.76 -6.30 -15.53
C GLU A 66 -4.25 -6.25 -15.23
N ILE A 67 -3.87 -6.28 -13.95
CA ILE A 67 -2.46 -6.21 -13.53
C ILE A 67 -1.91 -7.56 -13.05
N ARG A 68 -2.76 -8.59 -12.93
CA ARG A 68 -2.35 -9.89 -12.35
C ARG A 68 -1.26 -10.56 -13.18
N GLY A 69 -1.42 -10.59 -14.50
CA GLY A 69 -0.44 -11.17 -15.41
C GLY A 69 0.93 -10.48 -15.34
N ASP A 70 0.93 -9.15 -15.23
CA ASP A 70 2.16 -8.36 -15.09
C ASP A 70 2.89 -8.65 -13.78
N ILE A 71 2.15 -8.78 -12.68
CA ILE A 71 2.72 -9.12 -11.36
C ILE A 71 3.35 -10.51 -11.39
N ILE A 72 2.64 -11.50 -11.94
CA ILE A 72 3.16 -12.87 -12.05
C ILE A 72 4.45 -12.90 -12.87
N ARG A 73 4.46 -12.22 -14.04
CA ARG A 73 5.66 -12.14 -14.90
C ARG A 73 6.85 -11.52 -14.14
N CYS A 74 6.64 -10.40 -13.46
CA CYS A 74 7.71 -9.68 -12.78
C CYS A 74 8.33 -10.43 -11.59
N PHE A 75 7.55 -11.24 -10.86
CA PHE A 75 7.98 -11.80 -9.57
C PHE A 75 8.20 -13.32 -9.58
N ARG A 76 7.71 -14.06 -10.58
CA ARG A 76 7.93 -15.50 -10.70
C ARG A 76 9.30 -15.88 -11.29
N GLU A 77 9.92 -14.98 -12.05
CA GLU A 77 11.24 -15.21 -12.68
C GLU A 77 12.43 -14.97 -11.73
N LYS A 78 12.17 -14.54 -10.50
CA LYS A 78 13.21 -14.42 -9.46
C LYS A 78 13.38 -15.76 -8.75
N GLU A 79 13.97 -16.74 -9.47
CA GLU A 79 14.59 -17.89 -8.80
C GLU A 79 15.72 -17.37 -7.90
N PHE A 80 15.69 -17.78 -6.63
CA PHE A 80 16.80 -17.61 -5.70
C PHE A 80 17.75 -18.80 -5.80
#